data_AF-G0U9D2-F1
#
_entry.id   AF-G0U9D2-F1
#
_cell.length_a   1.000
_cell.length_b   1.000
_cell.length_c   1.000
_cell.angle_alpha   90.00
_cell.angle_beta   90.00
_cell.angle_gamma   90.00
#
_symmetry.space_group_name_H-M   'P 1'
#
loop_
_entity.id
_entity.type
_entity.pdbx_description
1 polymer ?
#
loop_
_entity_poly.entity_id
_entity_poly.type
_entity_poly.pdbx_seq_one_letter_code
_entity_poly.pdbx_strand_id
1 'polypeptide(L)'
;MNYFYPLATVFLVLGAVWITFPISTPAHMLPEKFRLGNLEKRYGRGRNLNHNETRALYLSLIDEIRLHITKSSTQLSLPDRAILCSALRRQIRLYARSRDGTFYFYWLTDLMLQVRDAYVHALMYLPKSLYLDAQELVKGNFFFQRSLLVIKQICICLFPHYDVWGCPSVTFLKEIKNKTDSDILDSCIVTNSNFNRIGIRVSPVN
;
A
#
# COMPACT_ATOMS: atom_id res chain seq x y z
N MET A 1 16.62 -10.88 -32.83
CA MET A 1 17.39 -10.04 -31.89
C MET A 1 16.93 -10.38 -30.48
N ASN A 2 17.85 -10.90 -29.65
CA ASN A 2 17.56 -11.50 -28.34
C ASN A 2 17.26 -10.43 -27.28
N TYR A 3 16.00 -10.00 -27.19
CA TYR A 3 15.49 -9.17 -26.08
C TYR A 3 15.52 -9.88 -24.70
N PHE A 4 15.86 -11.16 -24.67
CA PHE A 4 15.96 -11.95 -23.43
C PHE A 4 17.12 -11.53 -22.54
N TYR A 5 18.27 -11.16 -23.12
CA TYR A 5 19.45 -10.73 -22.36
C TYR A 5 19.26 -9.40 -21.61
N PRO A 6 18.71 -8.32 -22.21
CA PRO A 6 18.47 -7.08 -21.47
C PRO A 6 17.40 -7.24 -20.38
N LEU A 7 16.41 -8.13 -20.56
CA LEU A 7 15.43 -8.42 -19.52
C LEU A 7 16.07 -9.16 -18.34
N ALA A 8 16.87 -10.20 -18.61
CA ALA A 8 17.56 -10.97 -17.57
C ALA A 8 18.54 -10.11 -16.75
N THR A 9 19.27 -9.20 -17.40
CA THR A 9 20.18 -8.27 -16.68
C THR A 9 19.41 -7.27 -15.83
N VAL A 10 18.27 -6.75 -16.30
CA VAL A 10 17.41 -5.88 -15.47
C VAL A 10 16.89 -6.65 -14.24
N PHE A 11 16.41 -7.89 -14.40
CA PHE A 11 15.98 -8.71 -13.26
C PHE A 11 17.12 -9.05 -12.30
N LEU A 12 18.33 -9.32 -12.80
CA LEU A 12 19.51 -9.57 -11.97
C LEU A 12 19.95 -8.32 -11.20
N VAL A 13 19.95 -7.15 -11.83
CA VAL A 13 20.26 -5.88 -11.18
C VAL A 13 19.21 -5.53 -10.13
N LEU A 14 17.92 -5.69 -10.45
CA LEU A 14 16.83 -5.50 -9.50
C LEU A 14 16.90 -6.49 -8.32
N GLY A 15 17.25 -7.75 -8.58
CA GLY A 15 17.46 -8.78 -7.56
C GLY A 15 18.68 -8.49 -6.68
N ALA A 16 19.79 -8.02 -7.26
CA ALA A 16 20.97 -7.62 -6.51
C ALA A 16 20.71 -6.38 -5.64
N VAL A 17 19.97 -5.40 -6.17
CA VAL A 17 19.48 -4.24 -5.40
C VAL A 17 18.56 -4.67 -4.26
N TRP A 18 17.77 -5.73 -4.44
CA TRP A 18 16.90 -6.28 -3.41
C TRP A 18 17.66 -6.87 -2.22
N ILE A 19 18.75 -7.60 -2.49
CA ILE A 19 19.56 -8.27 -1.47
C ILE A 19 20.45 -7.28 -0.71
N THR A 20 20.95 -6.25 -1.39
CA THR A 20 21.97 -5.35 -0.84
C THR A 20 21.42 -4.24 0.07
N PHE A 21 20.12 -3.94 -0.01
CA PHE A 21 19.52 -2.86 0.80
C PHE A 21 18.29 -3.35 1.58
N PRO A 22 18.50 -4.00 2.75
CA PRO A 22 17.42 -4.29 3.68
C PRO A 22 16.98 -2.98 4.34
N ILE A 23 16.25 -2.14 3.61
CA ILE A 23 15.56 -1.00 4.21
C ILE A 23 14.39 -1.58 5.00
N SER A 24 14.59 -1.82 6.29
CA SER A 24 13.57 -2.35 7.19
C SER A 24 12.38 -1.40 7.22
N THR A 25 11.32 -1.68 6.47
CA THR A 25 10.03 -1.05 6.75
C THR A 25 9.55 -1.66 8.06
N PRO A 26 9.32 -0.86 9.12
CA PRO A 26 8.80 -1.40 10.37
C PRO A 26 7.48 -2.12 10.06
N ALA A 27 7.47 -3.43 10.30
CA ALA A 27 6.31 -4.27 10.08
C ALA A 27 5.54 -4.35 11.39
N HIS A 28 4.32 -3.83 11.42
CA HIS A 28 3.39 -4.11 12.51
C HIS A 28 2.54 -5.30 12.15
N MET A 29 2.49 -6.28 13.05
CA MET A 29 1.56 -7.39 12.95
C MET A 29 0.14 -6.81 13.01
N LEU A 30 -0.68 -7.15 12.01
CA LEU A 30 -2.05 -6.66 11.95
C LEU A 30 -2.89 -7.25 13.10
N PRO A 31 -3.78 -6.44 13.71
CA PRO A 31 -4.76 -6.93 14.67
C PRO A 31 -5.58 -8.06 14.05
N GLU A 32 -5.89 -9.07 14.86
CA GLU A 32 -6.47 -10.33 14.37
C GLU A 32 -7.72 -10.13 13.51
N LYS A 33 -8.59 -9.18 13.89
CA LYS A 33 -9.83 -8.86 13.18
C LYS A 33 -9.64 -8.31 11.75
N PHE A 34 -8.44 -7.82 11.42
CA PHE A 34 -8.11 -7.28 10.11
C PHE A 34 -7.20 -8.21 9.30
N ARG A 35 -6.77 -9.35 9.85
CA ARG A 35 -6.03 -10.36 9.08
C ARG A 35 -6.93 -10.94 8.00
N LEU A 36 -6.36 -11.29 6.85
CA LEU A 36 -7.12 -11.68 5.66
C LEU A 36 -8.14 -12.79 5.98
N GLY A 37 -7.70 -13.86 6.65
CA GLY A 37 -8.58 -14.99 6.98
C GLY A 37 -9.78 -14.61 7.85
N ASN A 38 -9.65 -13.62 8.74
CA ASN A 38 -10.75 -13.16 9.58
C ASN A 38 -11.67 -12.18 8.86
N LEU A 39 -11.13 -11.33 7.97
CA LEU A 39 -11.96 -10.52 7.07
C LEU A 39 -12.79 -11.42 6.14
N GLU A 40 -12.18 -12.46 5.60
CA GLU A 40 -12.84 -13.45 4.76
C GLU A 40 -13.94 -14.24 5.48
N LYS A 41 -13.72 -14.59 6.76
CA LYS A 41 -14.78 -15.19 7.60
C LYS A 41 -15.94 -14.23 7.81
N ARG A 42 -15.65 -12.96 8.12
CA ARG A 42 -16.68 -11.95 8.46
C ARG A 42 -17.46 -11.44 7.26
N TYR A 43 -16.83 -11.31 6.09
CA TYR A 43 -17.41 -10.61 4.95
C TYR A 43 -17.44 -11.48 3.68
N GLY A 44 -17.00 -12.73 3.78
CA GLY A 44 -16.99 -13.73 2.71
C GLY A 44 -15.71 -13.78 1.89
N ARG A 45 -15.59 -14.84 1.08
CA ARG A 45 -14.49 -15.10 0.13
C ARG A 45 -14.94 -15.04 -1.32
N GLY A 46 -14.01 -14.73 -2.22
CA GLY A 46 -14.24 -14.70 -3.66
C GLY A 46 -14.74 -13.36 -4.19
N ARG A 47 -14.91 -13.26 -5.52
CA ARG A 47 -15.31 -12.04 -6.22
C ARG A 47 -16.82 -12.04 -6.50
N ASN A 48 -17.60 -11.60 -5.53
CA ASN A 48 -19.06 -11.67 -5.59
C ASN A 48 -19.76 -10.32 -5.38
N LEU A 49 -19.01 -9.24 -5.16
CA LEU A 49 -19.55 -7.90 -4.98
C LEU A 49 -19.41 -7.11 -6.27
N ASN A 50 -20.40 -6.27 -6.58
CA ASN A 50 -20.23 -5.26 -7.62
C ASN A 50 -19.35 -4.10 -7.12
N HIS A 51 -19.03 -3.16 -8.02
CA HIS A 51 -18.16 -2.02 -7.71
C HIS A 51 -18.68 -1.16 -6.54
N ASN A 52 -20.00 -0.94 -6.48
CA ASN A 52 -20.62 -0.11 -5.45
C ASN A 52 -20.62 -0.79 -4.08
N GLU A 53 -20.89 -2.10 -4.05
CA GLU A 53 -20.85 -2.93 -2.84
C GLU A 53 -19.42 -3.09 -2.32
N THR A 54 -18.46 -3.36 -3.21
CA THR A 54 -17.04 -3.38 -2.88
C THR A 54 -16.61 -2.08 -2.21
N ARG A 55 -17.11 -0.97 -2.72
CA ARG A 55 -16.82 0.34 -2.18
C ARG A 55 -17.48 0.60 -0.83
N ALA A 56 -18.74 0.21 -0.67
CA ALA A 56 -19.43 0.24 0.62
C ALA A 56 -18.68 -0.58 1.68
N LEU A 57 -18.22 -1.79 1.33
CA LEU A 57 -17.39 -2.63 2.18
C LEU A 57 -16.06 -1.94 2.54
N TYR A 58 -15.40 -1.30 1.57
CA TYR A 58 -14.18 -0.55 1.85
C TYR A 58 -14.41 0.60 2.84
N LEU A 59 -15.50 1.36 2.68
CA LEU A 59 -15.85 2.47 3.56
C LEU A 59 -16.18 1.99 4.99
N SER A 60 -16.97 0.91 5.13
CA SER A 60 -17.28 0.36 6.45
C SER A 60 -16.02 -0.11 7.19
N LEU A 61 -15.08 -0.74 6.47
CA LEU A 61 -13.79 -1.14 7.03
C LEU A 61 -12.90 0.05 7.40
N ILE A 62 -12.95 1.16 6.65
CA ILE A 62 -12.25 2.41 7.03
C ILE A 62 -12.79 2.96 8.34
N ASP A 63 -14.11 2.97 8.53
CA ASP A 63 -14.71 3.43 9.78
C ASP A 63 -14.32 2.52 10.97
N GLU A 64 -14.25 1.20 10.75
CA GLU A 64 -13.71 0.26 11.76
C GLU A 64 -12.24 0.55 12.11
N ILE A 65 -11.41 0.93 11.12
CA ILE A 65 -10.02 1.34 11.35
C ILE A 65 -9.98 2.62 12.17
N ARG A 66 -10.81 3.62 11.83
CA ARG A 66 -10.88 4.90 12.57
C ARG A 66 -11.18 4.64 14.04
N LEU A 67 -12.22 3.85 14.35
CA LEU A 67 -12.56 3.48 15.72
C LEU A 67 -11.42 2.74 16.43
N HIS A 68 -10.73 1.83 15.73
CA HIS A 68 -9.62 1.09 16.30
C HIS A 68 -8.42 1.98 16.64
N ILE A 69 -8.04 2.87 15.71
CA ILE A 69 -6.91 3.80 15.86
C ILE A 69 -7.19 4.89 16.91
N THR A 70 -8.43 5.32 17.05
CA THR A 70 -8.84 6.23 18.13
C THR A 70 -8.76 5.52 19.48
N LYS A 71 -9.23 4.27 19.58
CA LYS A 71 -9.13 3.48 20.81
C LYS A 71 -7.69 3.17 21.20
N SER A 72 -6.81 2.92 20.23
CA SER A 72 -5.40 2.61 20.47
C SER A 72 -4.53 3.84 20.74
N SER A 73 -5.10 5.05 20.65
CA SER A 73 -4.39 6.32 20.91
C SER A 73 -3.77 6.42 22.30
N THR A 74 -4.31 5.68 23.27
CA THR A 74 -3.82 5.63 24.66
C THR A 74 -2.71 4.60 24.88
N GLN A 75 -2.48 3.69 23.93
CA GLN A 75 -1.57 2.54 24.08
C GLN A 75 -0.36 2.59 23.16
N LEU A 76 -0.49 3.19 21.97
CA LEU A 76 0.54 3.23 20.94
C LEU A 76 1.08 4.64 20.74
N SER A 77 2.39 4.74 20.52
CA SER A 77 3.02 6.00 20.15
C SER A 77 2.49 6.49 18.80
N LEU A 78 2.59 7.80 18.55
CA LEU A 78 2.17 8.41 17.29
C LEU A 78 2.82 7.77 16.02
N PRO A 79 4.14 7.46 15.98
CA PRO A 79 4.73 6.76 14.83
C PRO A 79 4.19 5.33 14.65
N ASP A 80 3.99 4.59 15.74
CA ASP A 80 3.45 3.21 15.67
C ASP A 80 2.01 3.22 15.15
N ARG A 81 1.21 4.22 15.56
CA ARG A 81 -0.15 4.43 15.05
C ARG A 81 -0.16 4.73 13.56
N ALA A 82 0.77 5.55 13.07
CA ALA A 82 0.88 5.85 11.64
C ALA A 82 1.25 4.60 10.81
N ILE A 83 2.18 3.79 11.31
CA ILE A 83 2.59 2.51 10.68
C ILE A 83 1.43 1.52 10.67
N LEU A 84 0.80 1.30 11.83
CA LEU A 84 -0.37 0.43 11.96
C LEU A 84 -1.50 0.87 11.02
N CYS A 85 -1.81 2.17 10.96
CA CYS A 85 -2.87 2.67 10.11
C CYS A 85 -2.56 2.45 8.62
N SER A 86 -1.33 2.72 8.18
CA SER A 86 -0.91 2.46 6.79
C SER A 86 -1.05 0.98 6.42
N ALA A 87 -0.63 0.07 7.30
CA ALA A 87 -0.76 -1.37 7.11
C ALA A 87 -2.24 -1.79 7.03
N LEU A 88 -3.07 -1.32 7.98
CA LEU A 88 -4.51 -1.59 7.99
C LEU A 88 -5.20 -1.11 6.71
N ARG A 89 -4.95 0.13 6.29
CA ARG A 89 -5.56 0.73 5.10
C ARG A 89 -5.20 -0.02 3.82
N ARG A 90 -3.97 -0.54 3.73
CA ARG A 90 -3.59 -1.43 2.61
C ARG A 90 -4.34 -2.74 2.68
N GLN A 91 -4.36 -3.40 3.84
CA GLN A 91 -4.99 -4.71 4.00
C GLN A 91 -6.47 -4.68 3.61
N ILE A 92 -7.23 -3.71 4.13
CA ILE A 92 -8.64 -3.61 3.79
C ILE A 92 -8.88 -3.23 2.32
N ARG A 93 -7.94 -2.51 1.69
CA ARG A 93 -8.00 -2.19 0.25
C ARG A 93 -7.80 -3.44 -0.59
N LEU A 94 -6.80 -4.26 -0.25
CA LEU A 94 -6.55 -5.53 -0.93
C LEU A 94 -7.73 -6.49 -0.74
N TYR A 95 -8.25 -6.58 0.48
CA TYR A 95 -9.44 -7.38 0.77
C TYR A 95 -10.67 -6.88 0.00
N ALA A 96 -10.98 -5.58 0.03
CA ALA A 96 -12.11 -5.06 -0.74
C ALA A 96 -11.97 -5.36 -2.24
N ARG A 97 -10.78 -5.19 -2.82
CA ARG A 97 -10.51 -5.52 -4.23
C ARG A 97 -10.69 -7.01 -4.54
N SER A 98 -10.33 -7.90 -3.62
CA SER A 98 -10.53 -9.35 -3.83
C SER A 98 -12.00 -9.75 -3.85
N ARG A 99 -12.90 -8.87 -3.39
CA ARG A 99 -14.36 -9.05 -3.45
C ARG A 99 -14.99 -8.51 -4.74
N ASP A 100 -14.30 -7.65 -5.49
CA ASP A 100 -14.83 -7.02 -6.71
C ASP A 100 -14.94 -8.04 -7.86
N GLY A 101 -16.18 -8.41 -8.19
CA GLY A 101 -16.55 -9.28 -9.30
C GLY A 101 -17.05 -8.54 -10.53
N THR A 102 -16.92 -7.21 -10.59
CA THR A 102 -17.47 -6.40 -11.69
C THR A 102 -16.85 -6.73 -13.05
N PHE A 103 -15.58 -7.16 -13.07
CA PHE A 103 -14.82 -7.40 -14.31
C PHE A 103 -14.60 -8.90 -14.56
N TYR A 104 -14.89 -9.34 -15.79
CA TYR A 104 -14.76 -10.73 -16.22
C TYR A 104 -13.30 -11.21 -16.22
N PHE A 105 -12.37 -10.36 -16.68
CA PHE A 105 -10.92 -10.64 -16.69
C PHE A 105 -10.23 -10.14 -15.42
N TYR A 106 -10.54 -10.78 -14.29
CA TYR A 106 -10.08 -10.38 -12.97
C TYR A 106 -8.55 -10.21 -12.83
N TRP A 107 -7.76 -11.08 -13.46
CA TRP A 107 -6.30 -11.02 -13.41
C TRP A 107 -5.75 -9.75 -14.08
N LEU A 108 -6.39 -9.30 -15.17
CA LEU A 108 -5.99 -8.09 -15.89
C LEU A 108 -6.37 -6.85 -15.08
N THR A 109 -7.56 -6.84 -14.47
CA THR A 109 -8.00 -5.76 -13.59
C THR A 109 -7.08 -5.62 -12.39
N ASP A 110 -6.68 -6.74 -11.75
CA ASP A 110 -5.75 -6.72 -10.63
C ASP A 110 -4.39 -6.17 -11.03
N LEU A 111 -3.86 -6.61 -12.17
CA LEU A 111 -2.59 -6.11 -12.69
C LEU A 111 -2.66 -4.61 -12.96
N MET A 112 -3.73 -4.13 -13.61
CA MET A 112 -3.93 -2.70 -13.86
C MET A 112 -4.05 -1.89 -12.56
N LEU A 113 -4.72 -2.42 -11.54
CA LEU A 113 -4.83 -1.79 -10.23
C LEU A 113 -3.50 -1.77 -9.47
N GLN A 114 -2.70 -2.83 -9.57
CA GLN A 114 -1.35 -2.89 -9.00
C GLN A 114 -0.41 -1.90 -9.70
N VAL A 115 -0.45 -1.84 -11.03
CA VAL A 115 0.32 -0.86 -11.83
C VAL A 115 -0.10 0.56 -11.48
N ARG A 116 -1.41 0.84 -11.35
CA ARG A 116 -1.91 2.14 -10.91
C ARG A 116 -1.41 2.49 -9.51
N ASP A 117 -1.47 1.56 -8.57
CA ASP A 117 -0.99 1.80 -7.21
C ASP A 117 0.52 2.05 -7.20
N ALA A 118 1.30 1.25 -7.93
CA ALA A 118 2.73 1.48 -8.10
C ALA A 118 3.03 2.82 -8.77
N TYR A 119 2.20 3.24 -9.72
CA TYR A 119 2.37 4.54 -10.38
C TYR A 119 2.13 5.70 -9.42
N VAL A 120 0.96 5.73 -8.78
CA VAL A 120 0.52 6.80 -7.88
C VAL A 120 1.33 6.85 -6.59
N HIS A 121 1.80 5.70 -6.11
CA HIS A 121 2.51 5.59 -4.84
C HIS A 121 4.01 5.38 -4.97
N ALA A 122 4.58 5.33 -6.18
CA ALA A 122 6.02 5.18 -6.37
C ALA A 122 6.56 5.74 -7.70
N LEU A 123 6.19 5.19 -8.87
CA LEU A 123 6.85 5.48 -10.16
C LEU A 123 6.88 6.97 -10.49
N MET A 124 5.81 7.71 -10.20
CA MET A 124 5.75 9.15 -10.47
C MET A 124 6.83 9.96 -9.72
N TYR A 125 7.40 9.42 -8.64
CA TYR A 125 8.44 10.06 -7.83
C TYR A 125 9.85 9.68 -8.27
N LEU A 126 10.01 8.66 -9.13
CA LEU A 126 11.32 8.16 -9.56
C LEU A 126 12.18 9.23 -10.25
N PRO A 127 11.66 10.04 -11.20
CA PRO A 127 12.48 11.07 -11.86
C PRO A 127 13.01 12.11 -10.88
N LYS A 128 12.16 12.53 -9.92
CA LYS A 128 12.53 13.51 -8.90
C LYS A 128 13.60 12.94 -7.95
N SER A 129 13.43 11.69 -7.50
CA SER A 129 14.40 11.04 -6.62
C SER A 129 15.76 10.83 -7.30
N LEU A 130 15.78 10.42 -8.57
CA LEU A 130 16.99 10.31 -9.37
C LEU A 130 17.71 11.65 -9.50
N TYR A 131 16.98 12.72 -9.76
CA TYR A 131 17.55 14.07 -9.85
C TYR A 131 18.18 14.51 -8.52
N LEU A 132 17.49 14.30 -7.39
CA LEU A 132 18.02 14.68 -6.07
C LEU A 132 19.25 13.85 -5.68
N ASP A 133 19.26 12.55 -5.97
CA ASP A 133 20.43 11.71 -5.69
C ASP A 133 21.59 12.07 -6.62
N ALA A 134 21.33 12.43 -7.89
CA ALA A 134 22.37 12.94 -8.79
C ALA A 134 22.98 14.27 -8.32
N GLN A 135 22.20 15.16 -7.71
CA GLN A 135 22.73 16.37 -7.09
C GLN A 135 23.64 16.05 -5.89
N GLU A 136 23.30 15.04 -5.09
CA GLU A 136 24.12 14.59 -3.97
C GLU A 136 25.42 13.92 -4.42
N LEU A 137 25.41 13.19 -5.55
CA LEU A 137 26.63 12.67 -6.18
C LEU A 137 27.63 13.77 -6.53
N VAL A 138 27.14 14.88 -7.10
CA VAL A 138 27.99 16.04 -7.44
C VAL A 138 28.61 16.67 -6.18
N LYS A 139 27.94 16.55 -5.02
CA LYS A 139 28.47 16.99 -3.72
C LYS A 139 29.38 15.97 -3.04
N GLY A 140 29.68 14.84 -3.70
CA GLY A 140 30.56 13.78 -3.17
C GLY A 140 29.86 12.71 -2.33
N ASN A 141 28.52 12.71 -2.27
CA ASN A 141 27.75 11.67 -1.59
C ASN A 141 27.25 10.62 -2.60
N PHE A 142 27.82 9.42 -2.53
CA PHE A 142 27.54 8.34 -3.49
C PHE A 142 26.32 7.48 -3.13
N PHE A 143 25.48 7.93 -2.20
CA PHE A 143 24.39 7.13 -1.66
C PHE A 143 23.03 7.46 -2.30
N PHE A 144 22.50 6.54 -3.10
CA PHE A 144 21.21 6.69 -3.81
C PHE A 144 19.99 6.30 -2.95
N GLN A 145 19.92 6.79 -1.73
CA GLN A 145 18.89 6.37 -0.77
C GLN A 145 17.46 6.57 -1.32
N ARG A 146 17.19 7.74 -1.91
CA ARG A 146 15.82 8.11 -2.33
C ARG A 146 15.39 7.25 -3.50
N SER A 147 16.25 7.09 -4.50
CA SER A 147 15.96 6.28 -5.70
C SER A 147 15.74 4.83 -5.33
N LEU A 148 16.56 4.27 -4.44
CA LEU A 148 16.40 2.91 -3.92
C LEU A 148 15.07 2.74 -3.16
N LEU A 149 14.69 3.72 -2.33
CA LEU A 149 13.39 3.71 -1.64
C LEU A 149 12.21 3.73 -2.61
N VAL A 150 12.28 4.53 -3.67
CA VAL A 150 11.23 4.54 -4.70
C VAL A 150 11.16 3.19 -5.39
N ILE A 151 12.30 2.61 -5.82
CA ILE A 151 12.34 1.30 -6.47
C ILE A 151 11.73 0.21 -5.58
N LYS A 152 12.11 0.20 -4.29
CA LYS A 152 11.52 -0.72 -3.32
C LYS A 152 10.01 -0.53 -3.21
N GLN A 153 9.54 0.71 -3.17
CA GLN A 153 8.10 1.00 -3.10
C GLN A 153 7.35 0.53 -4.35
N ILE A 154 7.95 0.65 -5.55
CA ILE A 154 7.40 0.12 -6.81
C ILE A 154 7.16 -1.37 -6.64
N CYS A 155 8.17 -2.13 -6.23
CA CYS A 155 8.06 -3.58 -6.07
C CYS A 155 7.05 -3.98 -4.99
N ILE A 156 7.02 -3.30 -3.84
CA ILE A 156 6.03 -3.57 -2.78
C ILE A 156 4.60 -3.35 -3.28
N CYS A 157 4.38 -2.37 -4.16
CA CYS A 157 3.06 -2.09 -4.73
C CYS A 157 2.68 -3.03 -5.88
N LEU A 158 3.64 -3.46 -6.70
CA LEU A 158 3.42 -4.43 -7.79
C LEU A 158 3.22 -5.87 -7.27
N PHE A 159 3.96 -6.26 -6.23
CA PHE A 159 3.92 -7.60 -5.66
C PHE A 159 3.45 -7.54 -4.21
N PRO A 160 2.14 -7.33 -3.98
CA PRO A 160 1.65 -7.14 -2.64
C PRO A 160 1.71 -8.44 -1.82
N HIS A 161 2.38 -8.39 -0.68
CA HIS A 161 2.28 -9.42 0.34
C HIS A 161 1.23 -9.05 1.38
N TYR A 162 0.43 -10.03 1.80
CA TYR A 162 -0.58 -9.86 2.85
C TYR A 162 0.10 -9.75 4.22
N ASP A 163 -0.52 -9.02 5.13
CA ASP A 163 -0.21 -9.01 6.58
C ASP A 163 1.12 -8.37 7.05
N VAL A 164 2.01 -7.89 6.18
CA VAL A 164 3.35 -7.40 6.62
C VAL A 164 3.66 -5.94 6.25
N TRP A 165 3.33 -5.46 5.04
CA TRP A 165 3.82 -4.17 4.54
C TRP A 165 2.70 -3.22 4.09
N GLY A 166 2.95 -1.91 4.05
CA GLY A 166 2.08 -0.88 3.46
C GLY A 166 2.45 -0.51 2.01
N CYS A 167 1.46 -0.21 1.16
CA CYS A 167 1.65 0.50 -0.11
C CYS A 167 0.73 1.75 -0.11
N PRO A 168 1.28 2.97 0.08
CA PRO A 168 2.69 3.28 0.31
C PRO A 168 3.20 2.89 1.71
N SER A 169 4.50 2.63 1.86
CA SER A 169 5.14 2.42 3.16
C SER A 169 5.29 3.74 3.94
N VAL A 170 5.34 3.69 5.27
CA VAL A 170 5.53 4.89 6.09
C VAL A 170 6.88 5.55 5.81
N THR A 171 7.95 4.76 5.64
CA THR A 171 9.27 5.26 5.25
C THR A 171 9.20 6.06 3.94
N PHE A 172 8.49 5.53 2.92
CA PHE A 172 8.28 6.26 1.67
C PHE A 172 7.47 7.56 1.87
N LEU A 173 6.41 7.51 2.69
CA LEU A 173 5.60 8.71 2.97
C LEU A 173 6.43 9.80 3.65
N LYS A 174 7.34 9.42 4.57
CA LYS A 174 8.23 10.35 5.27
C LYS A 174 9.34 10.87 4.36
N GLU A 175 10.11 9.98 3.76
CA GLU A 175 11.37 10.35 3.09
C GLU A 175 11.19 10.89 1.66
N ILE A 176 10.12 10.46 0.97
CA ILE A 176 9.86 10.88 -0.42
C ILE A 176 8.73 11.91 -0.49
N LYS A 177 7.67 11.73 0.31
CA LYS A 177 6.52 12.63 0.31
C LYS A 177 6.54 13.68 1.42
N ASN A 178 7.59 13.72 2.25
CA ASN A 178 7.75 14.66 3.36
C ASN A 178 6.53 14.73 4.27
N LYS A 179 5.83 13.60 4.48
CA LYS A 179 4.68 13.55 5.38
C LYS A 179 5.13 13.33 6.82
N THR A 180 4.53 14.06 7.74
CA THR A 180 4.67 13.79 9.18
C THR A 180 3.79 12.61 9.60
N ASP A 181 4.07 12.02 10.76
CA ASP A 181 3.25 10.91 11.28
C ASP A 181 1.78 11.32 11.49
N SER A 182 1.52 12.58 11.88
CA SER A 182 0.15 13.13 11.97
C SER A 182 -0.52 13.20 10.59
N ASP A 183 0.18 13.68 9.56
CA ASP A 183 -0.36 13.73 8.18
C ASP A 183 -0.70 12.33 7.64
N ILE A 184 0.12 11.34 8.02
CA ILE A 184 -0.10 9.94 7.64
C ILE A 184 -1.36 9.42 8.34
N LEU A 185 -1.49 9.65 9.64
CA LEU A 185 -2.63 9.22 10.44
C LEU A 185 -3.95 9.85 9.95
N ASP A 186 -3.95 11.16 9.73
CA ASP A 186 -5.12 11.90 9.27
C ASP A 186 -5.56 11.44 7.88
N SER A 187 -4.61 11.27 6.96
CA SER A 187 -4.93 10.77 5.62
C SER A 187 -5.37 9.30 5.60
N CYS A 188 -5.03 8.53 6.62
CA CYS A 188 -5.36 7.12 6.72
C CYS A 188 -6.81 6.86 7.13
N ILE A 189 -7.42 7.76 7.89
CA ILE A 189 -8.81 7.63 8.34
C ILE A 189 -9.82 8.42 7.48
N VAL A 190 -9.33 9.14 6.46
CA VAL A 190 -10.18 9.94 5.55
C VAL A 190 -10.35 9.23 4.20
N THR A 191 -11.59 9.19 3.74
CA THR A 191 -11.98 8.80 2.39
C THR A 191 -12.39 10.05 1.60
N ASN A 192 -12.24 10.01 0.28
CA ASN A 192 -12.64 11.15 -0.55
C ASN A 192 -14.16 11.36 -0.45
N SER A 193 -14.55 12.55 0.01
CA SER A 193 -15.94 12.93 0.34
C SER A 193 -16.90 12.85 -0.84
N ASN A 194 -16.40 13.01 -2.07
CA ASN A 194 -17.20 12.87 -3.30
C ASN A 194 -17.84 11.49 -3.44
N PHE A 195 -17.33 10.52 -2.69
CA PHE A 195 -17.74 9.14 -2.77
C PHE A 195 -18.37 8.58 -1.49
N ASN A 196 -18.58 9.44 -0.49
CA ASN A 196 -19.29 9.09 0.74
C ASN A 196 -20.82 9.06 0.56
N ARG A 197 -21.34 9.32 -0.66
CA ARG A 197 -22.78 9.32 -0.98
C ARG A 197 -23.37 7.94 -1.23
N ILE A 198 -22.61 6.86 -1.06
CA ILE A 198 -23.09 5.50 -1.33
C ILE A 198 -23.80 4.98 -0.07
N GLY A 199 -25.14 5.02 -0.08
CA GLY A 199 -26.00 4.55 1.02
C GLY A 199 -26.13 3.02 1.13
N ILE A 200 -25.21 2.25 0.54
CA ILE A 200 -25.22 0.78 0.57
C ILE A 200 -24.37 0.35 1.77
N ARG A 201 -24.90 -0.50 2.65
CA ARG A 201 -24.11 -1.18 3.70
C ARG A 201 -23.95 -2.65 3.35
N VAL A 202 -22.70 -3.12 3.36
CA VAL A 202 -22.40 -4.55 3.28
C VAL A 202 -22.39 -5.11 4.70
N SER A 203 -23.34 -5.99 5.00
CA SER A 203 -23.43 -6.66 6.30
C SER A 203 -22.45 -7.82 6.39
N PRO A 204 -21.92 -8.13 7.59
CA PRO A 204 -21.15 -9.35 7.80
C PRO A 204 -21.99 -10.59 7.49
N VAL A 205 -21.32 -11.63 7.00
CA VAL A 205 -21.87 -12.97 6.83
C VAL A 205 -21.86 -13.62 8.21
N ASN A 206 -23.04 -13.91 8.76
CA ASN A 206 -23.19 -14.65 10.01
C ASN A 206 -22.74 -16.10 9.85
#